data_AF-A0A6N7LSP3-F1
#
_entry.id   AF-A0A6N7LSP3-F1
#
_cell.length_a   1.000
_cell.length_b   1.000
_cell.length_c   1.000
_cell.angle_alpha   90.00
_cell.angle_beta   90.00
_cell.angle_gamma   90.00
#
_symmetry.space_group_name_H-M   'P 1'
#
loop_
_entity.id
_entity.type
_entity.pdbx_description
1 polymer ?
#
loop_
_entity_poly.entity_id
_entity_poly.type
_entity_poly.pdbx_seq_one_letter_code
_entity_poly.pdbx_strand_id
1 'polypeptide(L)' 'MRNLYRILVILAVVAVFFIAFLFVTSNRDLVTLDLLVDQWHWEVSLGVLVIGVLAIGLLAGLLAGIGLRGLKSLFS' A
#
# COMPACT_ATOMS: atom_id res chain seq x y z
N MET A 1 16.51 19.12 12.38
CA MET A 1 15.09 18.70 12.32
C MET A 1 14.68 18.04 11.00
N ARG A 2 14.88 18.66 9.83
CA ARG A 2 14.41 18.10 8.53
C ARG A 2 15.01 16.73 8.15
N ASN A 3 16.28 16.48 8.49
CA ASN A 3 16.92 15.19 8.24
C ASN A 3 16.39 14.07 9.16
N LEU A 4 16.11 14.38 10.43
CA LEU A 4 15.53 13.43 11.37
C LEU A 4 14.14 12.99 10.93
N TYR A 5 13.30 13.94 10.48
CA TYR A 5 11.98 13.63 9.93
C TYR A 5 12.07 12.72 8.69
N ARG A 6 12.98 13.00 7.75
CA ARG A 6 13.20 12.13 6.58
C ARG A 6 13.62 10.71 6.97
N ILE A 7 14.54 10.58 7.93
CA ILE A 7 15.00 9.28 8.41
C ILE A 7 13.84 8.49 9.04
N LEU A 8 13.02 9.15 9.88
CA LEU A 8 11.86 8.51 10.50
C LEU A 8 10.82 8.06 9.46
N VAL A 9 10.57 8.87 8.43
CA VAL A 9 9.66 8.49 7.33
C VAL A 9 10.19 7.29 6.57
N ILE A 10 11.48 7.25 6.24
CA ILE A 10 12.09 6.10 5.55
C ILE A 10 11.98 4.84 6.42
N LEU A 11 12.29 4.94 7.71
CA LEU A 11 12.14 3.84 8.66
C LEU A 11 10.70 3.31 8.74
N ALA A 12 9.71 4.21 8.77
CA ALA A 12 8.30 3.82 8.79
C ALA A 12 7.92 3.07 7.50
N VAL A 13 8.35 3.55 6.33
CA VAL A 13 8.08 2.89 5.04
C VAL A 13 8.74 1.50 4.99
N VAL A 14 9.99 1.38 5.43
CA VAL A 14 10.70 0.10 5.48
C VAL A 14 10.03 -0.88 6.44
N ALA A 15 9.59 -0.43 7.62
CA ALA A 15 8.90 -1.26 8.59
C ALA A 15 7.56 -1.78 8.04
N VAL A 16 6.77 -0.94 7.38
CA VAL A 16 5.51 -1.34 6.72
C VAL A 16 5.77 -2.40 5.65
N PHE A 17 6.79 -2.19 4.82
CA PHE A 17 7.19 -3.17 3.79
C PHE A 17 7.63 -4.51 4.40
N PHE A 18 8.41 -4.47 5.48
CA PHE A 18 8.89 -5.68 6.13
C PHE A 18 7.76 -6.49 6.77
N ILE A 19 6.83 -5.82 7.46
CA ILE A 19 5.64 -6.47 8.05
C ILE A 19 4.77 -7.08 6.96
N ALA A 20 4.53 -6.34 5.88
CA ALA A 20 3.79 -6.82 4.71
C ALA A 20 4.45 -8.07 4.10
N PHE A 21 5.77 -8.07 3.94
CA PHE A 21 6.53 -9.21 3.44
C PHE A 21 6.43 -10.44 4.34
N LEU A 22 6.57 -10.27 5.66
CA LEU A 22 6.42 -11.36 6.63
C LEU A 22 5.00 -11.93 6.60
N PHE A 23 3.99 -11.06 6.53
CA PHE A 23 2.59 -11.49 6.48
C PHE A 23 2.29 -12.34 5.24
N VAL A 24 2.72 -11.90 4.04
CA VAL A 24 2.57 -12.67 2.79
C VAL A 24 3.37 -13.97 2.84
N THR A 25 4.57 -13.94 3.39
CA THR A 25 5.44 -15.13 3.45
C THR A 25 4.87 -16.19 4.39
N SER A 26 4.30 -15.74 5.51
CA SER A 26 3.73 -16.62 6.55
C SER A 26 2.36 -17.17 6.18
N ASN A 27 1.64 -16.52 5.27
CA ASN A 27 0.28 -16.91 4.90
C ASN A 27 0.25 -17.15 3.39
N ARG A 28 0.36 -18.42 2.99
CA ARG A 28 0.33 -18.84 1.59
C ARG A 28 -1.06 -19.23 1.10
N ASP A 29 -2.03 -19.25 2.01
CA ASP A 29 -3.39 -19.64 1.70
C ASP A 29 -4.08 -18.60 0.81
N LEU A 30 -5.00 -19.09 -0.02
CA LEU A 30 -5.84 -18.25 -0.87
C LEU A 30 -6.87 -17.56 0.04
N VAL A 31 -7.06 -16.26 -0.17
CA VAL A 31 -8.11 -15.49 0.51
C VAL A 31 -9.29 -15.34 -0.43
N THR A 32 -10.46 -15.74 0.04
CA THR A 32 -11.73 -15.54 -0.64
C THR A 32 -12.24 -14.14 -0.31
N LEU A 33 -12.35 -13.29 -1.33
CA LEU A 33 -13.01 -11.99 -1.24
C LEU A 33 -14.47 -12.16 -1.59
N ASP A 34 -15.34 -11.91 -0.61
CA ASP A 34 -16.78 -11.87 -0.79
C ASP A 34 -17.15 -10.48 -1.32
N LEU A 35 -17.57 -10.39 -2.58
CA LEU A 35 -17.93 -9.13 -3.19
C LEU A 35 -19.38 -8.78 -2.86
N LEU A 36 -19.69 -7.48 -2.78
CA LEU A 36 -21.02 -6.96 -2.43
C LEU A 36 -22.14 -7.41 -3.40
N VAL A 37 -21.78 -8.00 -4.54
CA VAL A 37 -22.70 -8.57 -5.53
C VAL A 37 -22.87 -10.04 -5.23
N ASP A 38 -24.12 -10.45 -5.06
CA ASP A 38 -24.50 -11.79 -4.64
C ASP A 38 -23.80 -12.89 -5.45
N GLN A 39 -23.25 -13.87 -4.74
CA GLN A 39 -22.49 -15.02 -5.24
C GLN A 39 -21.13 -14.74 -5.91
N TRP A 40 -20.65 -13.50 -5.96
CA TRP A 40 -19.36 -13.23 -6.59
C TRP A 40 -18.21 -13.34 -5.59
N HIS A 41 -17.48 -14.46 -5.66
CA HIS A 41 -16.34 -14.74 -4.79
C HIS A 41 -15.06 -14.75 -5.63
N TRP A 42 -14.06 -13.98 -5.21
CA TRP A 42 -12.74 -13.99 -5.87
C TRP A 42 -11.71 -14.62 -4.95
N GLU A 43 -11.06 -15.69 -5.40
CA GLU A 43 -9.89 -16.24 -4.71
C GLU A 43 -8.65 -15.48 -5.15
N VAL A 44 -8.03 -14.78 -4.21
CA VAL A 44 -6.87 -13.96 -4.48
C VAL A 44 -5.74 -14.38 -3.54
N SER A 45 -4.53 -14.47 -4.07
CA SER A 45 -3.35 -14.69 -3.24
C SER A 45 -3.16 -13.51 -2.27
N LEU A 46 -2.81 -13.80 -1.03
CA LEU A 46 -2.44 -12.82 -0.02
C LEU A 46 -1.34 -11.86 -0.49
N GLY A 47 -0.40 -12.34 -1.33
CA GLY A 47 0.62 -11.49 -1.93
C GLY A 47 0.03 -10.39 -2.81
N VAL A 48 -0.95 -10.74 -3.65
CA VAL A 48 -1.63 -9.78 -4.51
C VAL A 48 -2.44 -8.79 -3.68
N LEU A 49 -3.11 -9.25 -2.62
CA LEU A 49 -3.90 -8.40 -1.73
C LEU A 49 -3.01 -7.33 -1.06
N VAL A 50 -1.87 -7.76 -0.51
CA VAL A 50 -0.93 -6.87 0.18
C VAL A 50 -0.29 -5.87 -0.79
N ILE A 51 0.14 -6.30 -1.97
CA ILE A 51 0.65 -5.39 -3.00
C ILE A 51 -0.43 -4.38 -3.40
N GLY A 52 -1.69 -4.83 -3.55
CA GLY A 52 -2.82 -3.96 -3.84
C GLY A 52 -3.04 -2.89 -2.77
N VAL A 53 -3.05 -3.28 -1.49
CA VAL A 53 -3.19 -2.35 -0.36
C VAL A 53 -2.02 -1.37 -0.30
N LEU A 54 -0.78 -1.82 -0.50
CA LEU A 54 0.40 -0.95 -0.54
C LEU A 54 0.34 0.05 -1.70
N ALA A 55 -0.07 -0.40 -2.89
CA ALA A 55 -0.22 0.45 -4.06
C ALA A 55 -1.31 1.52 -3.84
N ILE A 56 -2.47 1.12 -3.32
CA ILE A 56 -3.57 2.04 -3.00
C ILE A 56 -3.14 3.03 -1.91
N GLY A 57 -2.49 2.54 -0.85
CA GLY A 57 -1.98 3.36 0.24
C GLY A 57 -0.93 4.37 -0.23
N LEU A 58 -0.04 3.96 -1.14
CA LEU A 58 0.94 4.86 -1.76
C LEU A 58 0.24 5.91 -2.63
N LEU A 59 -0.72 5.52 -3.47
CA LEU A 59 -1.49 6.46 -4.30
C LEU A 59 -2.28 7.45 -3.45
N ALA A 60 -2.96 6.97 -2.41
CA ALA A 60 -3.69 7.82 -1.46
C ALA A 60 -2.75 8.78 -0.73
N GLY A 61 -1.60 8.28 -0.26
CA GLY A 61 -0.55 9.09 0.36
C GLY A 61 0.07 10.11 -0.60
N LEU A 62 0.25 9.75 -1.87
CA LEU A 62 0.69 10.65 -2.94
C LEU A 62 -0.34 11.75 -3.16
N LEU A 63 -1.62 11.41 -3.32
CA LEU A 63 -2.71 12.37 -3.51
C LEU A 63 -2.85 13.31 -2.31
N ALA A 64 -2.75 12.78 -1.08
CA ALA A 64 -2.83 13.56 0.15
C ALA A 64 -1.60 14.45 0.39
N GLY A 65 -0.40 13.97 0.05
CA GLY A 65 0.88 14.65 0.33
C GLY A 65 1.34 15.62 -0.77
N ILE A 66 1.06 15.31 -2.04
CA ILE A 66 1.42 16.16 -3.19
C ILE A 66 0.38 17.29 -3.37
N GLY A 67 -0.89 17.01 -3.12
CA GLY A 67 -2.01 17.89 -3.47
C GLY A 67 -2.05 18.23 -4.97
N LEU A 68 -3.12 18.90 -5.44
CA LEU A 68 -3.19 19.35 -6.85
C LEU A 68 -1.99 20.22 -7.29
N ARG A 69 -1.29 20.84 -6.34
CA ARG A 69 -0.16 21.75 -6.60
C ARG A 69 1.13 21.01 -6.95
N GLY A 70 1.47 19.91 -6.27
CA GLY A 70 2.69 19.17 -6.60
C GLY A 70 2.57 18.35 -7.90
N LEU A 71 1.35 17.97 -8.30
CA LEU A 71 1.12 17.29 -9.58
C LEU A 71 1.32 18.24 -10.78
N LYS A 72 0.84 19.50 -10.67
CA LYS A 72 1.09 20.53 -11.70
C LYS A 72 2.58 20.85 -11.88
N SER A 73 3.37 20.76 -10.80
CA SER A 73 4.82 20.98 -10.85
C SER A 73 5.60 19.83 -11.49
N LEU A 74 5.00 18.65 -11.64
CA LEU A 74 5.62 17.46 -12.23
C LEU A 74 5.43 17.39 -13.75
N PHE A 75 4.45 18.13 -14.27
CA PHE A 75 4.09 18.21 -15.69
C PHE A 75 4.36 19.60 -16.30
N SER A 76 5.07 20.48 -15.59
CA SER A 76 5.56 21.78 -16.08
C SER A 76 7.08 21.81 -16.06
#